data_AF-A0A2E8D532-F1
#
_entry.id   AF-A0A2E8D532-F1
#
_cell.length_a   1.000
_cell.length_b   1.000
_cell.length_c   1.000
_cell.angle_alpha   90.00
_cell.angle_beta   90.00
_cell.angle_gamma   90.00
#
_symmetry.space_group_name_H-M   'P 1'
#
loop_
_entity.id
_entity.type
_entity.pdbx_description
1 polymer ?
#
loop_
_entity_poly.entity_id
_entity_poly.type
_entity_poly.pdbx_seq_one_letter_code
_entity_poly.pdbx_strand_id
1 'polypeptide(L)'
;MKNSHEQQLLVSVHVSLVLIVLACGPLSVQADERQTVKNQFNEGREGWRIYDYNGGKAGGGNVYFPTVWEKTGGVENSGYIWADDSKWRIDTPEEPDSILPFIIYRTWVDANALDIRGAKLSLYLRGDKLDLKGAKCLFWAFNRTRGTRYHYTGEPLKVIADEWGKRQTIVLKNDKKLWHESWSRNPDKPASLDEVLRECDSYGVSFVGFSNEVTGKLAMDELVIEPASLE
;
A
#
# COMPACT_ATOMS: atom_id res chain seq x y z
N MET A 1 -56.72 47.98 -39.67
CA MET A 1 -56.67 47.93 -38.19
C MET A 1 -57.27 46.61 -37.74
N LYS A 2 -56.56 45.84 -36.88
CA LYS A 2 -57.04 44.71 -36.02
C LYS A 2 -57.87 43.61 -36.71
N ASN A 3 -57.34 42.40 -36.94
CA ASN A 3 -57.05 41.29 -36.01
C ASN A 3 -58.21 40.28 -35.85
N SER A 4 -57.91 39.02 -36.22
CA SER A 4 -58.26 37.76 -35.50
C SER A 4 -59.75 37.33 -35.48
N HIS A 5 -60.18 36.07 -35.32
CA HIS A 5 -59.59 34.70 -35.28
C HIS A 5 -60.40 33.83 -36.32
N GLU A 6 -60.12 32.57 -36.68
CA GLU A 6 -59.08 31.57 -36.35
C GLU A 6 -58.85 30.59 -37.53
N GLN A 7 -57.76 29.81 -37.52
CA GLN A 7 -57.67 28.50 -38.18
C GLN A 7 -56.81 27.53 -37.35
N GLN A 8 -57.32 26.31 -37.13
CA GLN A 8 -56.63 25.26 -36.40
C GLN A 8 -55.51 24.65 -37.26
N LEU A 9 -54.26 24.73 -36.79
CA LEU A 9 -53.15 23.97 -37.36
C LEU A 9 -52.99 22.65 -36.60
N LEU A 10 -53.11 21.51 -37.29
CA LEU A 10 -52.65 20.23 -36.72
C LEU A 10 -51.13 20.24 -36.60
N VAL A 11 -50.62 20.32 -35.37
CA VAL A 11 -49.21 20.04 -35.09
C VAL A 11 -49.05 18.53 -34.88
N SER A 12 -48.52 17.84 -35.89
CA SER A 12 -48.12 16.44 -35.77
C SER A 12 -46.87 16.35 -34.88
N VAL A 13 -47.07 15.99 -33.61
CA VAL A 13 -45.97 15.75 -32.67
C VAL A 13 -45.26 14.45 -33.04
N HIS A 14 -44.16 14.55 -33.79
CA HIS A 14 -43.23 13.44 -33.94
C HIS A 14 -42.50 13.21 -32.62
N VAL A 15 -43.02 12.28 -31.81
CA VAL A 15 -42.28 11.74 -30.66
C VAL A 15 -41.16 10.86 -31.20
N SER A 16 -39.98 11.44 -31.40
CA SER A 16 -38.76 10.68 -31.64
C SER A 16 -38.44 9.86 -30.40
N LEU A 17 -38.81 8.58 -30.42
CA LEU A 17 -38.48 7.62 -29.39
C LEU A 17 -36.97 7.38 -29.41
N VAL A 18 -36.23 8.18 -28.64
CA VAL A 18 -34.79 7.96 -28.42
C VAL A 18 -34.64 6.68 -27.61
N LEU A 19 -34.38 5.59 -28.31
CA LEU A 19 -34.07 4.30 -27.71
C LEU A 19 -32.68 4.41 -27.06
N ILE A 20 -32.65 4.79 -25.77
CA ILE A 20 -31.43 4.66 -24.97
C ILE A 20 -31.17 3.16 -24.82
N VAL A 21 -30.32 2.64 -25.69
CA VAL A 21 -29.74 1.31 -25.53
C VAL A 21 -28.85 1.39 -24.29
N LEU A 22 -29.41 0.98 -23.15
CA LEU A 22 -28.63 0.59 -21.98
C LEU A 22 -27.78 -0.62 -22.40
N ALA A 23 -26.62 -0.33 -22.96
CA ALA A 23 -25.55 -1.30 -23.13
C ALA A 23 -25.08 -1.70 -21.73
N CYS A 24 -25.73 -2.71 -21.16
CA CYS A 24 -25.18 -3.53 -20.10
C CYS A 24 -24.02 -4.35 -20.69
N GLY A 25 -22.96 -3.65 -21.09
CA GLY A 25 -21.66 -4.26 -21.23
C GLY A 25 -21.29 -4.84 -19.86
N PRO A 26 -20.76 -6.07 -19.78
CA PRO A 26 -20.26 -6.56 -18.53
C PRO A 26 -19.19 -5.59 -18.03
N LEU A 27 -19.28 -5.16 -16.78
CA LEU A 27 -18.16 -4.58 -16.05
C LEU A 27 -17.14 -5.71 -15.83
N SER A 28 -16.42 -6.09 -16.89
CA SER A 28 -15.19 -6.86 -16.78
C SER A 28 -14.13 -5.93 -16.22
N VAL A 29 -14.14 -5.78 -14.90
CA VAL A 29 -12.92 -5.43 -14.17
C VAL A 29 -11.95 -6.57 -14.46
N GLN A 30 -11.07 -6.39 -15.45
CA GLN A 30 -9.96 -7.31 -15.70
C GLN A 30 -8.95 -7.15 -14.56
N ALA A 31 -9.22 -7.81 -13.45
CA ALA A 31 -8.28 -8.02 -12.37
C ALA A 31 -7.26 -9.10 -12.78
N ASP A 32 -6.41 -8.79 -13.76
CA ASP A 32 -5.26 -9.63 -14.15
C ASP A 32 -4.11 -8.83 -14.83
N GLU A 33 -3.83 -7.60 -14.37
CA GLU A 33 -2.49 -7.04 -14.57
C GLU A 33 -1.57 -7.51 -13.44
N ARG A 34 -0.98 -8.68 -13.66
CA ARG A 34 0.16 -9.21 -12.89
C ARG A 34 1.39 -8.34 -13.16
N GLN A 35 1.42 -7.16 -12.56
CA GLN A 35 2.47 -6.18 -12.76
C GLN A 35 3.64 -6.45 -11.81
N THR A 36 4.85 -6.63 -12.35
CA THR A 36 6.06 -6.57 -11.54
C THR A 36 6.30 -5.12 -11.11
N VAL A 37 6.29 -4.86 -9.80
CA VAL A 37 6.73 -3.58 -9.25
C VAL A 37 8.24 -3.61 -9.08
N LYS A 38 8.90 -2.53 -9.48
CA LYS A 38 10.31 -2.28 -9.21
C LYS A 38 10.45 -0.86 -8.68
N ASN A 39 11.02 -0.74 -7.50
CA ASN A 39 11.57 0.47 -6.95
C ASN A 39 13.09 0.35 -6.94
N GLN A 40 13.80 1.35 -7.48
CA GLN A 40 15.27 1.33 -7.57
C GLN A 40 15.94 2.51 -6.87
N PHE A 41 15.18 3.55 -6.54
CA PHE A 41 15.62 4.75 -5.85
C PHE A 41 16.79 5.49 -6.53
N ASN A 42 17.04 5.25 -7.83
CA ASN A 42 18.13 5.92 -8.57
C ASN A 42 17.81 7.39 -8.88
N GLU A 43 16.53 7.74 -8.97
CA GLU A 43 16.06 9.09 -9.36
C GLU A 43 15.22 9.78 -8.27
N GLY A 44 14.94 9.10 -7.15
CA GLY A 44 14.19 9.70 -6.05
C GLY A 44 13.51 8.70 -5.13
N ARG A 45 12.45 9.18 -4.47
CA ARG A 45 11.67 8.47 -3.44
C ARG A 45 10.61 7.51 -4.00
N GLU A 46 10.27 7.66 -5.28
CA GLU A 46 9.33 6.79 -6.00
C GLU A 46 7.99 6.55 -5.27
N GLY A 47 7.46 7.62 -4.64
CA GLY A 47 6.18 7.61 -3.92
C GLY A 47 6.24 7.17 -2.45
N TRP A 48 7.37 6.63 -1.97
CA TRP A 48 7.50 6.14 -0.59
C TRP A 48 7.46 7.25 0.46
N ARG A 49 6.80 6.95 1.58
CA ARG A 49 6.61 7.84 2.73
C ARG A 49 6.86 7.11 4.05
N ILE A 50 7.02 7.91 5.09
CA ILE A 50 7.01 7.56 6.51
C ILE A 50 5.60 7.83 7.03
N TYR A 51 5.06 6.93 7.84
CA TYR A 51 3.78 7.13 8.51
C TYR A 51 3.98 7.58 9.96
N ASP A 52 3.36 8.69 10.32
CA ASP A 52 3.27 9.21 11.68
C ASP A 52 1.79 9.13 12.10
N TYR A 53 1.47 8.15 12.94
CA TYR A 53 0.12 8.00 13.46
C TYR A 53 -0.29 9.24 14.25
N ASN A 54 -1.40 9.85 13.87
CA ASN A 54 -1.96 11.04 14.50
C ASN A 54 -1.05 12.30 14.47
N GLY A 55 0.13 12.28 13.84
CA GLY A 55 1.07 13.40 13.85
C GLY A 55 1.57 13.75 15.26
N GLY A 56 1.61 12.77 16.16
CA GLY A 56 1.82 12.96 17.60
C GLY A 56 0.69 13.72 18.33
N LYS A 57 -0.50 13.87 17.75
CA LYS A 57 -1.65 14.59 18.34
C LYS A 57 -2.91 13.74 18.30
N ALA A 58 -3.50 13.42 19.46
CA ALA A 58 -4.75 12.66 19.51
C ALA A 58 -5.84 13.29 18.61
N GLY A 59 -6.34 12.51 17.65
CA GLY A 59 -7.33 12.98 16.66
C GLY A 59 -6.76 13.78 15.48
N GLY A 60 -5.44 13.86 15.33
CA GLY A 60 -4.75 14.54 14.22
C GLY A 60 -4.85 13.81 12.86
N GLY A 61 -5.21 12.52 12.88
CA GLY A 61 -5.36 11.70 11.67
C GLY A 61 -4.03 11.26 11.05
N ASN A 62 -4.10 10.58 9.91
CA ASN A 62 -2.95 9.97 9.28
C ASN A 62 -2.00 11.02 8.68
N VAL A 63 -0.78 11.14 9.24
CA VAL A 63 0.25 12.03 8.72
C VAL A 63 1.30 11.22 7.95
N TYR A 64 1.71 11.74 6.78
CA TYR A 64 2.68 11.08 5.90
C TYR A 64 3.81 12.03 5.52
N PHE A 65 5.01 11.76 6.00
CA PHE A 65 6.22 12.51 5.64
C PHE A 65 6.95 11.82 4.48
N PRO A 66 7.63 12.53 3.58
CA PRO A 66 8.47 11.88 2.59
C PRO A 66 9.70 11.25 3.28
N THR A 67 10.06 10.01 2.90
CA THR A 67 11.31 9.34 3.33
C THR A 67 12.51 10.20 2.96
N VAL A 68 13.64 10.19 3.66
CA VAL A 68 14.85 10.83 3.11
C VAL A 68 15.35 10.01 1.93
N TRP A 69 15.89 10.66 0.90
CA TRP A 69 16.48 10.01 -0.27
C TRP A 69 17.93 10.48 -0.42
N GLU A 70 18.82 9.54 -0.66
CA GLU A 70 20.22 9.77 -0.97
C GLU A 70 20.51 9.22 -2.36
N LYS A 71 21.25 9.98 -3.18
CA LYS A 71 21.58 9.57 -4.55
C LYS A 71 22.64 8.45 -4.63
N THR A 72 23.39 8.23 -3.55
CA THR A 72 24.55 7.34 -3.47
C THR A 72 24.66 6.74 -2.07
N GLY A 73 25.31 5.59 -1.94
CA GLY A 73 25.47 4.87 -0.67
C GLY A 73 24.43 3.76 -0.42
N GLY A 74 23.63 3.43 -1.44
CA GLY A 74 22.91 2.16 -1.55
C GLY A 74 23.84 1.00 -1.95
N VAL A 75 23.25 -0.14 -2.30
CA VAL A 75 23.96 -1.33 -2.80
C VAL A 75 24.64 -1.00 -4.13
N GLU A 76 25.90 -1.40 -4.29
CA GLU A 76 26.73 -1.03 -5.46
C GLU A 76 26.80 0.49 -5.71
N ASN A 77 26.58 1.29 -4.65
CA ASN A 77 26.51 2.75 -4.66
C ASN A 77 25.30 3.35 -5.44
N SER A 78 24.20 2.59 -5.52
CA SER A 78 22.88 3.09 -5.94
C SER A 78 22.36 4.24 -5.06
N GLY A 79 21.25 4.84 -5.50
CA GLY A 79 20.42 5.67 -4.62
C GLY A 79 19.56 4.83 -3.70
N TYR A 80 19.14 5.36 -2.55
CA TYR A 80 18.34 4.63 -1.56
C TYR A 80 17.46 5.57 -0.74
N ILE A 81 16.48 5.01 -0.02
CA ILE A 81 15.63 5.76 0.92
C ILE A 81 15.88 5.38 2.37
N TRP A 82 15.70 6.32 3.29
CA TRP A 82 15.79 6.08 4.72
C TRP A 82 14.77 6.87 5.55
N ALA A 83 14.48 6.37 6.75
CA ALA A 83 13.61 6.98 7.74
C ALA A 83 14.21 6.78 9.14
N ASP A 84 13.92 7.68 10.06
CA ASP A 84 14.37 7.62 11.45
C ASP A 84 13.22 7.81 12.45
N ASP A 85 13.49 7.42 13.69
CA ASP A 85 12.62 7.50 14.86
C ASP A 85 12.02 8.90 15.14
N SER A 86 12.63 9.97 14.62
CA SER A 86 12.09 11.34 14.73
C SER A 86 10.65 11.49 14.18
N LYS A 87 10.25 10.63 13.22
CA LYS A 87 8.93 10.66 12.54
C LYS A 87 8.17 9.33 12.61
N TRP A 88 8.63 8.38 13.42
CA TRP A 88 7.92 7.13 13.66
C TRP A 88 7.02 7.26 14.88
N ARG A 89 5.77 6.80 14.77
CA ARG A 89 4.87 6.64 15.93
C ARG A 89 4.24 5.26 15.90
N ILE A 90 3.86 4.80 17.08
CA ILE A 90 3.06 3.60 17.28
C ILE A 90 1.67 3.85 16.67
N ASP A 91 1.28 3.02 15.71
CA ASP A 91 -0.05 3.00 15.14
C ASP A 91 -0.99 2.28 16.09
N THR A 92 -2.09 2.94 16.45
CA THR A 92 -3.01 2.45 17.51
C THR A 92 -4.47 2.75 17.15
N PRO A 93 -5.43 1.98 17.67
CA PRO A 93 -5.25 0.67 18.28
C PRO A 93 -4.93 -0.37 17.19
N GLU A 94 -3.85 -1.14 17.35
CA GLU A 94 -3.67 -2.40 16.64
C GLU A 94 -3.40 -3.51 17.68
N GLU A 95 -3.60 -4.77 17.31
CA GLU A 95 -3.25 -5.90 18.18
C GLU A 95 -2.38 -6.89 17.39
N PRO A 96 -1.08 -7.04 17.72
CA PRO A 96 -0.28 -6.10 18.52
C PRO A 96 -0.04 -4.78 17.77
N ASP A 97 0.25 -3.73 18.53
CA ASP A 97 0.69 -2.42 18.02
C ASP A 97 1.87 -2.53 17.03
N SER A 98 1.88 -1.65 16.02
CA SER A 98 2.93 -1.60 15.01
C SER A 98 3.51 -0.19 14.80
N ILE A 99 4.66 -0.11 14.15
CA ILE A 99 5.22 1.12 13.59
C ILE A 99 5.41 0.87 12.10
N LEU A 100 4.98 1.79 11.23
CA LEU A 100 5.12 1.68 9.76
C LEU A 100 6.23 2.63 9.25
N PRO A 101 7.53 2.27 9.36
CA PRO A 101 8.64 3.14 8.94
C PRO A 101 8.62 3.47 7.45
N PHE A 102 8.09 2.57 6.62
CA PHE A 102 7.93 2.74 5.18
C PHE A 102 6.53 2.32 4.73
N ILE A 103 5.86 3.21 4.02
CA ILE A 103 4.54 3.02 3.42
C ILE A 103 4.51 3.58 1.99
N ILE A 104 3.78 2.91 1.11
CA ILE A 104 3.36 3.44 -0.19
C ILE A 104 1.88 3.10 -0.41
N TYR A 105 1.13 4.00 -1.05
CA TYR A 105 -0.16 3.70 -1.68
C TYR A 105 0.02 3.69 -3.20
N ARG A 106 -0.59 2.74 -3.89
CA ARG A 106 -0.57 2.66 -5.37
C ARG A 106 -1.14 3.93 -6.02
N THR A 107 -2.17 4.50 -5.40
CA THR A 107 -2.76 5.80 -5.77
C THR A 107 -1.86 7.02 -5.56
N TRP A 108 -0.71 6.92 -4.87
CA TRP A 108 0.29 8.01 -4.82
C TRP A 108 1.28 8.00 -5.99
N VAL A 109 1.26 6.94 -6.81
CA VAL A 109 2.10 6.75 -8.00
C VAL A 109 1.26 6.45 -9.23
N ASP A 110 0.02 6.95 -9.23
CA ASP A 110 -0.98 6.84 -10.31
C ASP A 110 -1.19 5.41 -10.84
N ALA A 111 -1.08 4.41 -9.94
CA ALA A 111 -1.13 3.00 -10.29
C ALA A 111 -2.31 2.27 -9.65
N ASN A 112 -2.70 1.17 -10.28
CA ASN A 112 -3.73 0.27 -9.77
C ASN A 112 -3.26 -0.54 -8.56
N ALA A 113 -4.24 -1.06 -7.79
CA ALA A 113 -4.01 -2.08 -6.78
C ALA A 113 -3.38 -3.34 -7.39
N LEU A 114 -2.61 -4.07 -6.58
CA LEU A 114 -1.85 -5.23 -7.02
C LEU A 114 -2.45 -6.54 -6.50
N ASP A 115 -2.40 -7.58 -7.32
CA ASP A 115 -2.49 -8.95 -6.82
C ASP A 115 -1.10 -9.43 -6.38
N ILE A 116 -0.93 -9.55 -5.06
CA ILE A 116 0.32 -10.02 -4.43
C ILE A 116 0.21 -11.45 -3.88
N ARG A 117 -0.84 -12.20 -4.24
CA ARG A 117 -1.04 -13.58 -3.79
C ARG A 117 0.04 -14.50 -4.37
N GLY A 118 0.89 -15.04 -3.50
CA GLY A 118 2.03 -15.86 -3.91
C GLY A 118 3.16 -15.07 -4.57
N ALA A 119 3.09 -13.73 -4.57
CA ALA A 119 4.12 -12.88 -5.16
C ALA A 119 5.46 -13.04 -4.43
N LYS A 120 6.56 -12.89 -5.18
CA LYS A 120 7.91 -12.84 -4.63
C LYS A 120 8.27 -11.40 -4.33
N LEU A 121 8.36 -11.07 -3.04
CA LEU A 121 8.96 -9.82 -2.58
C LEU A 121 10.48 -10.01 -2.50
N SER A 122 11.25 -9.05 -3.02
CA SER A 122 12.70 -8.98 -2.78
C SER A 122 13.14 -7.56 -2.43
N LEU A 123 14.02 -7.42 -1.43
CA LEU A 123 14.58 -6.13 -1.02
C LEU A 123 15.90 -6.19 -0.25
N TYR A 124 16.57 -5.04 -0.11
CA TYR A 124 17.65 -4.82 0.85
C TYR A 124 17.19 -3.92 2.00
N LEU A 125 17.64 -4.22 3.22
CA LEU A 125 17.42 -3.40 4.42
C LEU A 125 18.74 -3.24 5.19
N ARG A 126 18.97 -2.02 5.67
CA ARG A 126 20.08 -1.63 6.55
C ARG A 126 19.51 -0.83 7.74
N GLY A 127 20.06 -1.04 8.93
CA GLY A 127 19.67 -0.34 10.15
C GLY A 127 20.85 0.43 10.71
N ASP A 128 20.87 1.76 10.56
CA ASP A 128 21.96 2.58 11.08
C ASP A 128 21.65 2.92 12.54
N LYS A 129 22.41 2.33 13.48
CA LYS A 129 22.14 2.34 14.94
C LYS A 129 20.70 1.95 15.31
N LEU A 130 20.07 1.09 14.53
CA LEU A 130 18.68 0.67 14.73
C LEU A 130 18.55 -0.29 15.92
N ASP A 131 17.79 0.08 16.94
CA ASP A 131 17.41 -0.79 18.04
C ASP A 131 15.90 -1.06 17.98
N LEU A 132 15.57 -2.28 17.52
CA LEU A 132 14.20 -2.78 17.36
C LEU A 132 13.48 -3.06 18.69
N LYS A 133 14.12 -2.96 19.86
CA LYS A 133 13.53 -3.27 21.18
C LYS A 133 12.84 -4.64 21.26
N GLY A 134 13.33 -5.60 20.47
CA GLY A 134 12.76 -6.96 20.34
C GLY A 134 11.75 -7.15 19.21
N ALA A 135 11.34 -6.09 18.49
CA ALA A 135 10.41 -6.21 17.38
C ALA A 135 10.92 -7.07 16.23
N LYS A 136 9.97 -7.70 15.54
CA LYS A 136 10.17 -8.25 14.20
C LYS A 136 9.95 -7.16 13.16
N CYS A 137 10.81 -7.12 12.16
CA CYS A 137 10.60 -6.33 10.95
C CYS A 137 9.80 -7.19 9.95
N LEU A 138 8.57 -6.80 9.61
CA LEU A 138 7.63 -7.58 8.80
C LEU A 138 7.18 -6.78 7.57
N PHE A 139 6.96 -7.47 6.45
CA PHE A 139 6.17 -6.92 5.35
C PHE A 139 4.69 -6.82 5.78
N TRP A 140 3.97 -5.81 5.31
CA TRP A 140 2.53 -5.68 5.57
C TRP A 140 1.77 -5.24 4.31
N ALA A 141 0.50 -5.59 4.26
CA ALA A 141 -0.41 -5.33 3.14
C ALA A 141 -1.76 -4.78 3.63
N PHE A 142 -2.38 -3.92 2.82
CA PHE A 142 -3.63 -3.23 3.13
C PHE A 142 -4.45 -2.96 1.88
N ASN A 143 -5.75 -3.25 1.98
CA ASN A 143 -6.74 -2.83 1.00
C ASN A 143 -7.52 -1.63 1.57
N ARG A 144 -7.32 -0.44 0.99
CA ARG A 144 -7.94 0.82 1.47
C ARG A 144 -9.46 0.84 1.35
N THR A 145 -9.99 0.22 0.30
CA THR A 145 -11.43 0.14 0.03
C THR A 145 -12.13 -0.69 1.10
N ARG A 146 -11.58 -1.87 1.41
CA ARG A 146 -12.11 -2.78 2.45
C ARG A 146 -11.75 -2.33 3.87
N GLY A 147 -10.57 -1.77 4.04
CA GLY A 147 -10.06 -1.25 5.31
C GLY A 147 -9.56 -2.33 6.27
N THR A 148 -8.80 -3.33 5.81
CA THR A 148 -8.20 -4.36 6.68
C THR A 148 -6.71 -4.51 6.37
N ARG A 149 -5.89 -4.64 7.42
CA ARG A 149 -4.43 -4.73 7.37
C ARG A 149 -3.95 -6.10 7.84
N TYR A 150 -2.98 -6.65 7.12
CA TYR A 150 -2.31 -7.90 7.47
C TYR A 150 -0.78 -7.73 7.46
N HIS A 151 -0.10 -8.27 8.47
CA HIS A 151 1.37 -8.34 8.55
C HIS A 151 1.84 -9.77 8.25
N TYR A 152 2.83 -9.95 7.38
CA TYR A 152 3.37 -11.26 7.04
C TYR A 152 4.30 -11.76 8.13
N THR A 153 3.82 -12.70 8.95
CA THR A 153 4.55 -13.28 10.07
C THR A 153 5.38 -14.50 9.68
N GLY A 154 5.12 -15.09 8.51
CA GLY A 154 5.73 -16.33 8.05
C GLY A 154 7.26 -16.28 7.88
N GLU A 155 7.80 -15.13 7.45
CA GLU A 155 9.24 -14.91 7.37
C GLU A 155 9.58 -13.43 7.68
N PRO A 156 10.01 -13.10 8.91
CA PRO A 156 10.45 -11.76 9.25
C PRO A 156 11.67 -11.32 8.44
N LEU A 157 11.63 -10.08 7.96
CA LEU A 157 12.72 -9.43 7.26
C LEU A 157 13.86 -9.17 8.25
N LYS A 158 15.08 -9.47 7.85
CA LYS A 158 16.30 -9.17 8.60
C LYS A 158 16.71 -7.74 8.31
N VAL A 159 17.23 -7.06 9.32
CA VAL A 159 17.88 -5.75 9.15
C VAL A 159 19.30 -5.91 9.65
N ILE A 160 20.29 -5.58 8.83
CA ILE A 160 21.70 -5.66 9.19
C ILE A 160 22.15 -4.32 9.75
N ALA A 161 22.92 -4.33 10.83
CA ALA A 161 23.38 -3.13 11.51
C ALA A 161 24.49 -2.44 10.72
N ASP A 162 24.33 -1.15 10.45
CA ASP A 162 25.31 -0.22 9.85
C ASP A 162 25.89 -0.61 8.45
N GLU A 163 25.48 -1.72 7.85
CA GLU A 163 25.87 -2.17 6.50
C GLU A 163 24.71 -2.78 5.69
N TRP A 164 24.82 -2.81 4.36
CA TRP A 164 23.84 -3.48 3.51
C TRP A 164 24.01 -5.01 3.56
N GLY A 165 22.95 -5.70 3.98
CA GLY A 165 22.89 -7.16 3.90
C GLY A 165 22.79 -7.70 2.47
N LYS A 166 22.74 -9.03 2.34
CA LYS A 166 22.35 -9.68 1.07
C LYS A 166 20.88 -9.37 0.74
N ARG A 167 20.54 -9.40 -0.55
CA ARG A 167 19.14 -9.30 -1.02
C ARG A 167 18.33 -10.39 -0.33
N GLN A 168 17.22 -9.99 0.28
CA GLN A 168 16.25 -10.89 0.88
C GLN A 168 15.15 -11.14 -0.13
N THR A 169 14.62 -12.37 -0.15
CA THR A 169 13.57 -12.78 -1.07
C THR A 169 12.60 -13.70 -0.34
N ILE A 170 11.34 -13.28 -0.22
CA ILE A 170 10.28 -14.05 0.43
C ILE A 170 9.09 -14.24 -0.50
N VAL A 171 8.35 -15.34 -0.34
CA VAL A 171 7.12 -15.61 -1.10
C VAL A 171 5.91 -15.31 -0.23
N LEU A 172 5.07 -14.37 -0.66
CA LEU A 172 3.87 -13.86 0.02
C LEU A 172 2.71 -14.85 -0.13
N LYS A 173 2.84 -16.04 0.47
CA LYS A 173 1.84 -17.11 0.40
C LYS A 173 0.49 -16.66 0.94
N ASN A 174 -0.58 -16.94 0.21
CA ASN A 174 -1.97 -16.70 0.65
C ASN A 174 -2.44 -17.79 1.64
N ASP A 175 -1.76 -17.90 2.78
CA ASP A 175 -2.09 -18.81 3.89
C ASP A 175 -2.25 -17.99 5.17
N LYS A 176 -3.46 -17.97 5.75
CA LYS A 176 -3.77 -17.23 6.98
C LYS A 176 -2.88 -17.59 8.18
N LYS A 177 -2.17 -18.72 8.18
CA LYS A 177 -1.21 -19.07 9.25
C LYS A 177 0.09 -18.25 9.19
N LEU A 178 0.38 -17.63 8.05
CA LEU A 178 1.60 -16.85 7.79
C LEU A 178 1.34 -15.34 7.79
N TRP A 179 0.12 -14.92 8.11
CA TRP A 179 -0.27 -13.51 8.22
C TRP A 179 -1.01 -13.27 9.53
N HIS A 180 -0.87 -12.08 10.07
CA HIS A 180 -1.60 -11.63 11.24
C HIS A 180 -2.46 -10.41 10.90
N GLU A 181 -3.74 -10.45 11.26
CA GLU A 181 -4.66 -9.32 11.09
C GLU A 181 -4.50 -8.35 12.27
N SER A 182 -3.85 -7.21 12.04
CA SER A 182 -3.57 -6.22 13.10
C SER A 182 -4.71 -5.21 13.30
N TRP A 183 -5.44 -4.93 12.21
CA TRP A 183 -6.42 -3.84 12.18
C TRP A 183 -7.51 -4.04 11.12
N SER A 184 -8.73 -3.65 11.47
CA SER A 184 -9.85 -3.51 10.55
C SER A 184 -10.69 -2.27 10.88
N ARG A 185 -11.10 -1.52 9.85
CA ARG A 185 -12.10 -0.45 9.93
C ARG A 185 -13.45 -0.97 10.42
N ASN A 186 -13.73 -2.25 10.17
CA ASN A 186 -14.88 -2.96 10.71
C ASN A 186 -14.40 -4.24 11.40
N PRO A 187 -14.14 -4.20 12.73
CA PRO A 187 -13.64 -5.36 13.48
C PRO A 187 -14.61 -6.55 13.50
N ASP A 188 -15.92 -6.31 13.41
CA ASP A 188 -16.93 -7.39 13.36
C ASP A 188 -16.97 -8.12 12.01
N LYS A 189 -16.40 -7.50 10.96
CA LYS A 189 -16.39 -8.04 9.60
C LYS A 189 -15.14 -7.56 8.82
N PRO A 190 -13.94 -8.02 9.20
CA PRO A 190 -12.72 -7.75 8.44
C PRO A 190 -12.78 -8.40 7.05
N ALA A 191 -12.06 -7.81 6.11
CA ALA A 191 -11.83 -8.44 4.82
C ALA A 191 -10.95 -9.68 4.99
N SER A 192 -11.20 -10.71 4.18
CA SER A 192 -10.34 -11.88 4.17
C SER A 192 -8.95 -11.55 3.61
N LEU A 193 -7.95 -12.34 4.03
CA LEU A 193 -6.60 -12.27 3.47
C LEU A 193 -6.59 -12.30 1.93
N ASP A 194 -7.38 -13.17 1.29
CA ASP A 194 -7.46 -13.24 -0.17
C ASP A 194 -7.97 -11.93 -0.80
N GLU A 195 -8.97 -11.28 -0.21
CA GLU A 195 -9.46 -9.96 -0.66
C GLU A 195 -8.43 -8.84 -0.45
N VAL A 196 -7.62 -8.91 0.61
CA VAL A 196 -6.57 -7.92 0.86
C VAL A 196 -5.39 -8.11 -0.10
N LEU A 197 -4.95 -9.36 -0.32
CA LEU A 197 -3.81 -9.67 -1.18
C LEU A 197 -4.13 -9.58 -2.67
N ARG A 198 -5.37 -9.85 -3.11
CA ARG A 198 -5.79 -9.71 -4.53
C ARG A 198 -5.91 -8.24 -4.97
N GLU A 199 -6.28 -7.36 -4.04
CA GLU A 199 -6.57 -5.95 -4.29
C GLU A 199 -5.74 -5.07 -3.33
N CYS A 200 -4.42 -5.31 -3.28
CA CYS A 200 -3.51 -4.63 -2.38
C CYS A 200 -3.24 -3.18 -2.86
N ASP A 201 -3.78 -2.19 -2.15
CA ASP A 201 -3.66 -0.75 -2.46
C ASP A 201 -2.51 -0.08 -1.73
N SER A 202 -2.07 -0.63 -0.59
CA SER A 202 -0.95 -0.12 0.19
C SER A 202 -0.17 -1.24 0.87
N TYR A 203 1.13 -1.06 0.99
CA TYR A 203 2.04 -2.00 1.61
C TYR A 203 3.31 -1.29 2.08
N GLY A 204 4.16 -2.04 2.77
CA GLY A 204 5.50 -1.60 3.12
C GLY A 204 6.16 -2.49 4.16
N VAL A 205 6.96 -1.85 5.01
CA VAL A 205 7.66 -2.50 6.12
C VAL A 205 7.08 -2.00 7.44
N SER A 206 7.02 -2.89 8.43
CA SER A 206 6.48 -2.63 9.78
C SER A 206 7.42 -3.18 10.85
N PHE A 207 7.47 -2.54 12.01
CA PHE A 207 8.01 -3.12 13.23
C PHE A 207 6.84 -3.56 14.11
N VAL A 208 6.91 -4.79 14.63
CA VAL A 208 5.82 -5.41 15.40
C VAL A 208 6.37 -6.18 16.60
N GLY A 209 5.74 -6.03 17.77
CA GLY A 209 6.13 -6.74 19.00
C GLY A 209 7.38 -6.17 19.68
N PHE A 210 7.61 -4.86 19.58
CA PHE A 210 8.62 -4.16 20.36
C PHE A 210 8.19 -4.03 21.83
N SER A 211 9.18 -3.98 22.73
CA SER A 211 8.97 -3.74 24.17
C SER A 211 8.93 -2.25 24.55
N ASN A 212 9.34 -1.36 23.65
CA ASN A 212 9.36 0.09 23.79
C ASN A 212 9.50 0.73 22.39
N GLU A 213 9.45 2.06 22.26
CA GLU A 213 9.63 2.73 20.96
C GLU A 213 10.97 2.35 20.29
N VAL A 214 10.89 1.98 19.01
CA VAL A 214 12.04 1.63 18.16
C VAL A 214 12.85 2.88 17.85
N THR A 215 14.17 2.81 18.03
CA THR A 215 15.08 3.96 17.88
C THR A 215 16.12 3.74 16.79
N GLY A 216 16.66 4.82 16.22
CA GLY A 216 17.66 4.81 15.15
C GLY A 216 17.05 4.97 13.76
N LYS A 217 17.71 4.43 12.73
CA LYS A 217 17.34 4.62 11.32
C LYS A 217 17.15 3.30 10.58
N LEU A 218 16.09 3.19 9.77
CA LEU A 218 15.91 2.14 8.78
C LEU A 218 16.17 2.71 7.38
N ALA A 219 16.96 2.01 6.59
CA ALA A 219 17.20 2.28 5.19
C ALA A 219 16.73 1.10 4.33
N MET A 220 16.16 1.41 3.16
CA MET A 220 15.74 0.44 2.15
C MET A 220 16.35 0.83 0.81
N ASP A 221 16.90 -0.18 0.14
CA ASP A 221 17.35 -0.11 -1.24
C ASP A 221 16.75 -1.28 -2.02
N GLU A 222 16.50 -1.08 -3.31
CA GLU A 222 15.74 -1.88 -4.27
C GLU A 222 14.55 -2.66 -3.67
N LEU A 223 13.31 -2.33 -4.03
CA LEU A 223 12.16 -3.18 -3.72
C LEU A 223 11.55 -3.73 -5.01
N VAL A 224 11.43 -5.06 -5.10
CA VAL A 224 10.79 -5.75 -6.22
C VAL A 224 9.66 -6.61 -5.70
N ILE A 225 8.47 -6.49 -6.31
CA ILE A 225 7.36 -7.43 -6.12
C ILE A 225 7.10 -8.08 -7.48
N GLU A 226 7.50 -9.34 -7.62
CA GLU A 226 7.22 -10.14 -8.81
C GLU A 226 5.94 -10.95 -8.58
N PRO A 227 4.95 -10.91 -9.50
CA PRO A 227 3.72 -11.68 -9.35
C PRO A 227 4.00 -13.19 -9.37
N ALA A 228 3.08 -13.97 -8.81
CA ALA A 228 3.17 -15.43 -8.89
C ALA A 228 3.15 -15.90 -10.36
N SER A 229 4.08 -16.80 -10.69
CA SER A 229 4.08 -17.51 -11.97
C SER A 229 2.76 -18.25 -12.18
N LEU A 230 2.33 -18.35 -13.42
CA LEU A 230 1.28 -19.29 -13.82
C LEU A 230 1.90 -20.70 -13.82
N GLU A 231 1.32 -21.59 -13.03
CA GLU A 231 1.47 -23.05 -13.17
C GLU A 231 0.45 -23.58 -14.19
#